data_AF-A0A844MV52-F1
#
_entry.id   AF-A0A844MV52-F1
#
_cell.length_a   1.000
_cell.length_b   1.000
_cell.length_c   1.000
_cell.angle_alpha   90.00
_cell.angle_beta   90.00
_cell.angle_gamma   90.00
#
_symmetry.space_group_name_H-M   'P 1'
#
loop_
_entity.id
_entity.type
_entity.pdbx_description
1 polymer ?
#
loop_
_entity_poly.entity_id
_entity_poly.type
_entity_poly.pdbx_seq_one_letter_code
_entity_poly.pdbx_strand_id
1 'polypeptide(L)'
;MRLYLLPSLKSCLEPELRKAVKRGLQLAIFNSCDGFGIARQLAEFHLPNIIVMREPVPDEVAQKFLQRFLEAFAAGKPLHLAVRRAREKINRLESKFPGATWLPMTFQNPAEPPLTWQALGTVTPP
;
A
#
# COMPACT_ATOMS: atom_id res chain seq x y z
N MET A 1 20.69 -6.20 4.05
CA MET A 1 20.20 -4.99 4.76
C MET A 1 19.73 -5.43 6.14
N ARG A 2 20.39 -4.98 7.21
CA ARG A 2 20.12 -5.41 8.60
C ARG A 2 18.92 -4.62 9.13
N LEU A 3 17.86 -5.35 9.51
CA LEU A 3 16.69 -4.80 10.20
C LEU A 3 17.06 -4.53 11.66
N TYR A 4 17.23 -3.25 12.01
CA TYR A 4 17.11 -2.83 13.39
C TYR A 4 15.62 -2.67 13.71
N LEU A 5 15.14 -3.51 14.63
CA LEU A 5 14.01 -3.20 15.50
C LEU A 5 14.23 -1.80 16.09
N LEU A 6 13.39 -0.82 15.74
CA LEU A 6 13.26 0.38 16.55
C LEU A 6 11.79 0.82 16.64
N PRO A 7 11.23 0.93 17.86
CA PRO A 7 9.96 1.61 18.15
C PRO A 7 9.87 3.05 17.62
N SER A 8 10.98 3.61 17.15
CA SER A 8 11.17 5.00 16.72
C SER A 8 10.60 5.33 15.33
N LEU A 9 10.33 4.34 14.47
CA LEU A 9 9.68 4.62 13.17
C LEU A 9 8.24 5.13 13.36
N LYS A 10 7.60 4.66 14.45
CA LYS A 10 6.25 5.01 14.88
C LYS A 10 6.11 6.50 15.20
N SER A 11 7.06 7.07 15.94
CA SER A 11 6.99 8.46 16.41
C SER A 11 7.24 9.51 15.32
N CYS A 12 7.99 9.19 14.28
CA CYS A 12 8.35 10.17 13.24
C CYS A 12 7.35 10.21 12.06
N LEU A 13 6.66 9.10 11.78
CA LEU A 13 5.75 9.02 10.63
C LEU A 13 4.35 9.56 10.95
N GLU A 14 3.88 9.36 12.18
CA GLU A 14 2.54 9.78 12.61
C GLU A 14 2.24 11.27 12.35
N PRO A 15 3.11 12.25 12.71
CA PRO A 15 2.79 13.67 12.49
C PRO A 15 2.69 14.04 11.01
N GLU A 16 3.56 13.50 10.16
CA GLU A 16 3.54 13.78 8.71
C GLU A 16 2.34 13.10 8.02
N LEU A 17 2.01 11.90 8.45
CA LEU A 17 0.85 11.17 7.97
C LEU A 17 -0.45 11.87 8.36
N ARG A 18 -0.57 12.36 9.60
CA ARG A 18 -1.68 13.21 10.06
C ARG A 18 -1.82 14.47 9.20
N LYS A 19 -0.70 15.14 8.87
CA LYS A 19 -0.71 16.32 7.99
C LYS A 19 -1.17 15.96 6.59
N ALA A 20 -0.70 14.84 6.03
CA ALA A 20 -1.09 14.37 4.71
C ALA A 20 -2.58 13.99 4.65
N VAL A 21 -3.10 13.27 5.65
CA VAL A 21 -4.53 12.94 5.78
C VAL A 21 -5.37 14.23 5.80
N LYS A 22 -4.99 15.22 6.62
CA LYS A 22 -5.67 16.53 6.67
C LYS A 22 -5.65 17.28 5.34
N ARG A 23 -4.69 16.97 4.45
CA ARG A 23 -4.57 17.54 3.10
C ARG A 23 -5.25 16.68 2.02
N GLY A 24 -6.04 15.68 2.42
CA GLY A 24 -6.78 14.84 1.48
C GLY A 24 -5.99 13.65 0.94
N LEU A 25 -5.11 13.03 1.74
CA LEU A 25 -4.42 11.81 1.34
C LEU A 25 -5.42 10.69 0.99
N GLN A 26 -5.46 10.28 -0.27
CA GLN A 26 -6.42 9.27 -0.77
C GLN A 26 -5.86 7.84 -0.81
N LEU A 27 -4.54 7.67 -0.89
CA LEU A 27 -3.89 6.36 -0.98
C LEU A 27 -2.53 6.39 -0.28
N ALA A 28 -2.29 5.39 0.56
CA ALA A 28 -0.98 5.16 1.16
C ALA A 28 -0.50 3.73 0.86
N ILE A 29 0.77 3.59 0.45
CA ILE A 29 1.39 2.31 0.11
C ILE A 29 2.60 2.09 1.00
N PHE A 30 2.54 1.06 1.84
CA PHE A 30 3.62 0.67 2.75
C PHE A 30 4.23 -0.63 2.27
N ASN A 31 5.34 -0.49 1.55
CA ASN A 31 6.06 -1.58 0.93
C ASN A 31 7.19 -2.11 1.83
N SER A 32 6.97 -2.15 3.15
CA SER A 32 7.98 -2.49 4.16
C SER A 32 7.47 -3.48 5.21
N CYS A 33 8.41 -4.15 5.86
CA CYS A 33 8.24 -5.37 6.66
C CYS A 33 7.47 -5.24 8.01
N ASP A 34 6.76 -4.14 8.25
CA ASP A 34 5.86 -3.98 9.41
C ASP A 34 4.53 -3.32 9.01
N GLY A 35 3.91 -3.86 7.96
CA GLY A 35 2.64 -3.37 7.46
C GLY A 35 1.49 -3.51 8.47
N PHE A 36 1.59 -4.44 9.42
CA PHE A 36 0.53 -4.68 10.41
C PHE A 36 0.52 -3.65 11.54
N GLY A 37 1.68 -3.29 12.09
CA GLY A 37 1.78 -2.23 13.11
C GLY A 37 1.35 -0.86 12.58
N ILE A 38 1.64 -0.60 11.30
CA ILE A 38 1.23 0.62 10.59
C ILE A 38 -0.27 0.57 10.24
N ALA A 39 -0.79 -0.55 9.70
CA ALA A 39 -2.21 -0.68 9.34
C ALA A 39 -3.15 -0.45 10.53
N ARG A 40 -2.80 -0.95 11.72
CA ARG A 40 -3.61 -0.75 12.94
C ARG A 40 -3.69 0.73 13.34
N GLN A 41 -2.61 1.50 13.21
CA GLN A 41 -2.61 2.94 13.48
C GLN A 41 -3.34 3.71 12.38
N LEU A 42 -3.23 3.26 11.13
CA LEU A 42 -3.94 3.86 10.01
C LEU A 42 -5.44 3.67 10.05
N ALA A 43 -5.92 2.62 10.71
CA ALA A 43 -7.34 2.47 11.01
C ALA A 43 -7.87 3.66 11.85
N GLU A 44 -7.05 4.26 12.72
CA GLU A 44 -7.42 5.46 13.49
C GLU A 44 -7.49 6.72 12.60
N PHE A 45 -6.73 6.75 11.50
CA PHE A 45 -6.65 7.88 10.58
C PHE A 45 -7.74 7.92 9.51
N HIS A 46 -8.68 6.95 9.51
CA HIS A 46 -9.81 6.89 8.57
C HIS A 46 -9.39 7.04 7.10
N LEU A 47 -8.23 6.48 6.74
CA LEU A 47 -7.78 6.54 5.35
C LEU A 47 -8.70 5.69 4.46
N PRO A 48 -9.11 6.21 3.29
CA PRO A 48 -10.04 5.50 2.42
C PRO A 48 -9.41 4.27 1.76
N ASN A 49 -8.11 4.33 1.45
CA ASN A 49 -7.39 3.23 0.81
C ASN A 49 -5.96 3.07 1.34
N ILE A 50 -5.61 1.86 1.77
CA ILE A 50 -4.26 1.52 2.24
C ILE A 50 -3.81 0.20 1.60
N ILE A 51 -2.58 0.17 1.11
CA ILE A 51 -1.89 -1.05 0.69
C ILE A 51 -0.75 -1.31 1.67
N VAL A 52 -0.78 -2.46 2.35
CA VAL A 52 0.28 -2.89 3.28
C VAL A 52 0.73 -4.31 2.97
N MET A 53 1.91 -4.68 3.43
CA MET A 53 2.38 -6.06 3.36
C MET A 53 2.10 -6.82 4.68
N ARG A 54 1.61 -8.06 4.60
CA ARG A 54 1.24 -8.91 5.76
C ARG A 54 2.42 -9.29 6.63
N GLU A 55 3.56 -9.54 6.02
CA GLU A 55 4.76 -10.10 6.63
C GLU A 55 5.99 -9.38 6.06
N PRO A 56 7.18 -9.59 6.64
CA PRO A 56 8.42 -9.16 6.03
C PRO A 56 8.55 -9.66 4.59
N VAL A 57 8.53 -8.73 3.63
CA VAL A 57 8.60 -9.04 2.19
C VAL A 57 10.03 -8.86 1.72
N PRO A 58 10.59 -9.81 0.96
CA PRO A 58 11.87 -9.60 0.29
C PRO A 58 11.81 -8.36 -0.62
N ASP A 59 12.84 -7.52 -0.58
CA ASP A 59 12.90 -6.27 -1.37
C ASP A 59 12.56 -6.49 -2.86
N GLU A 60 12.99 -7.63 -3.43
CA GLU A 60 12.70 -8.00 -4.82
C GLU A 60 11.19 -8.15 -5.08
N VAL A 61 10.45 -8.78 -4.16
CA VAL A 61 9.00 -8.99 -4.26
C VAL A 61 8.29 -7.65 -4.09
N ALA A 62 8.70 -6.87 -3.10
CA ALA A 62 8.20 -5.53 -2.80
C ALA A 62 8.32 -4.60 -4.03
N GLN A 63 9.50 -4.52 -4.63
CA GLN A 63 9.77 -3.67 -5.79
C GLN A 63 9.00 -4.12 -7.02
N LYS A 64 8.99 -5.43 -7.32
CA LYS A 64 8.24 -5.96 -8.46
C LYS A 64 6.74 -5.78 -8.29
N PHE A 65 6.20 -6.01 -7.09
CA PHE A 65 4.79 -5.73 -6.80
C PHE A 65 4.44 -4.27 -7.10
N LEU A 66 5.21 -3.32 -6.55
CA LEU A 66 4.97 -1.90 -6.73
C LEU A 66 5.01 -1.50 -8.21
N GLN A 67 6.01 -1.98 -8.96
CA GLN A 67 6.10 -1.74 -10.39
C GLN A 67 4.85 -2.25 -11.13
N ARG A 68 4.45 -3.51 -10.89
CA ARG A 68 3.29 -4.10 -11.57
C ARG A 68 1.97 -3.44 -11.18
N PHE A 69 1.86 -3.01 -9.92
CA PHE A 69 0.74 -2.24 -9.43
C PHE A 69 0.64 -0.89 -10.14
N LEU A 70 1.73 -0.11 -10.17
CA LEU A 70 1.74 1.20 -10.83
C LEU A 70 1.45 1.11 -12.32
N GLU A 71 2.01 0.13 -13.02
CA GLU A 71 1.66 -0.16 -14.43
C GLU A 71 0.16 -0.38 -14.62
N ALA A 72 -0.46 -1.19 -13.76
CA ALA A 72 -1.86 -1.54 -13.88
C ALA A 72 -2.79 -0.38 -13.48
N PHE A 73 -2.40 0.38 -12.45
CA PHE A 73 -3.17 1.48 -11.90
C PHE A 73 -3.11 2.71 -12.82
N ALA A 74 -1.93 3.09 -13.30
CA ALA A 74 -1.76 4.16 -14.28
C ALA A 74 -2.45 3.87 -15.63
N ALA A 75 -2.65 2.60 -15.97
CA ALA A 75 -3.46 2.18 -17.12
C ALA A 75 -4.99 2.37 -16.92
N GLY A 76 -5.42 3.06 -15.86
CA GLY A 76 -6.82 3.40 -15.61
C GLY A 76 -7.63 2.32 -14.90
N LYS A 77 -6.99 1.30 -14.32
CA LYS A 77 -7.71 0.30 -13.55
C LYS A 77 -8.06 0.84 -12.16
N PRO A 78 -9.25 0.53 -11.63
CA PRO A 78 -9.56 0.71 -10.22
C PRO A 78 -8.52 0.04 -9.31
N LEU A 79 -8.28 0.62 -8.14
CA LEU A 79 -7.26 0.20 -7.18
C LEU A 79 -7.27 -1.30 -6.91
N HIS A 80 -8.45 -1.87 -6.61
CA HIS A 80 -8.59 -3.30 -6.31
C HIS A 80 -8.18 -4.21 -7.48
N LEU A 81 -8.50 -3.82 -8.72
CA LEU A 81 -8.10 -4.56 -9.91
C LEU A 81 -6.60 -4.40 -10.20
N ALA A 82 -6.03 -3.22 -9.94
CA ALA A 82 -4.60 -2.99 -10.08
C ALA A 82 -3.80 -3.86 -9.11
N VAL A 83 -4.23 -3.95 -7.85
CA VAL A 83 -3.62 -4.82 -6.84
C VAL A 83 -3.76 -6.29 -7.23
N ARG A 84 -4.94 -6.74 -7.67
CA ARG A 84 -5.15 -8.12 -8.11
C ARG A 84 -4.22 -8.48 -9.27
N ARG A 85 -4.15 -7.63 -10.29
CA ARG A 85 -3.26 -7.81 -11.45
C ARG A 85 -1.78 -7.83 -11.04
N ALA A 86 -1.39 -7.02 -10.07
CA ALA A 86 -0.03 -7.01 -9.55
C ALA A 86 0.32 -8.32 -8.85
N ARG A 87 -0.58 -8.85 -7.99
CA ARG A 87 -0.44 -10.17 -7.36
C ARG A 87 -0.32 -11.29 -8.39
N GLU A 88 -1.18 -11.32 -9.40
CA GLU A 88 -1.12 -12.32 -10.49
C GLU A 88 0.24 -12.28 -11.23
N LYS A 89 0.78 -11.09 -11.51
CA LYS A 89 2.06 -10.94 -12.22
C LYS A 89 3.29 -11.33 -11.40
N ILE A 90 3.23 -11.24 -10.07
CA ILE A 90 4.33 -11.67 -9.19
C ILE A 90 4.28 -13.17 -8.85
N ASN A 91 3.28 -13.92 -9.34
CA ASN A 91 3.18 -15.38 -9.16
C ASN A 91 4.43 -16.13 -9.65
N ARG A 92 5.15 -15.58 -10.64
CA ARG A 92 6.44 -16.14 -11.10
C ARG A 92 7.54 -16.13 -10.03
N LEU A 93 7.37 -15.37 -8.95
CA LEU A 93 8.28 -15.32 -7.82
C LEU A 93 7.96 -16.40 -6.77
N GLU A 94 6.80 -17.07 -6.84
CA GLU A 94 6.42 -18.13 -5.89
C GLU A 94 7.45 -19.27 -5.83
N SER A 95 8.10 -19.58 -6.96
CA SER A 95 9.15 -20.60 -7.01
C SER A 95 10.39 -20.24 -6.19
N LYS A 96 10.61 -18.96 -5.92
CA LYS A 96 11.75 -18.43 -5.15
C LYS A 96 11.34 -17.93 -3.76
N PHE A 97 10.10 -17.47 -3.62
CA PHE A 97 9.52 -16.89 -2.42
C PHE A 97 8.09 -17.42 -2.26
N PRO A 98 7.92 -18.58 -1.58
CA PRO A 98 6.61 -19.16 -1.36
C PRO A 98 5.68 -18.19 -0.60
N GLY A 99 4.47 -18.00 -1.10
CA GLY A 99 3.46 -17.10 -0.51
C GLY A 99 3.57 -15.63 -0.94
N ALA A 100 4.49 -15.27 -1.85
CA ALA A 100 4.69 -13.90 -2.31
C ALA A 100 3.41 -13.21 -2.82
N THR A 101 2.49 -13.95 -3.41
CA THR A 101 1.21 -13.47 -3.94
C THR A 101 0.19 -13.11 -2.86
N TRP A 102 0.33 -13.62 -1.64
CA TRP A 102 -0.58 -13.38 -0.50
C TRP A 102 -0.14 -12.21 0.38
N LEU A 103 1.09 -11.72 0.20
CA LEU A 103 1.70 -10.68 1.03
C LEU A 103 1.03 -9.31 0.91
N PRO A 104 0.73 -8.78 -0.30
CA PRO A 104 0.13 -7.46 -0.40
C PRO A 104 -1.32 -7.54 0.05
N MET A 105 -1.72 -6.81 1.08
CA MET A 105 -3.10 -6.63 1.53
C MET A 105 -3.60 -5.23 1.21
N THR A 106 -4.90 -5.16 0.92
CA THR A 106 -5.62 -3.91 0.70
C THR A 106 -6.67 -3.75 1.78
N PHE A 107 -6.68 -2.59 2.40
CA PHE A 107 -7.80 -2.11 3.19
C PHE A 107 -8.50 -1.03 2.38
N GLN A 108 -9.78 -1.25 2.06
CA GLN A 108 -10.61 -0.30 1.35
C GLN A 108 -11.89 -0.10 2.13
N ASN A 109 -12.31 1.15 2.30
CA ASN A 109 -13.62 1.45 2.82
C ASN A 109 -14.67 1.14 1.73
N PRO A 110 -15.57 0.15 1.91
CA PRO A 110 -16.57 -0.21 0.89
C PRO A 110 -17.62 0.89 0.66
N ALA A 111 -17.72 1.89 1.56
CA ALA A 111 -18.60 3.05 1.38
C ALA A 111 -18.05 4.11 0.41
N GLU A 112 -16.77 4.01 0.02
CA GLU A 112 -16.12 4.96 -0.89
C GLU A 112 -16.12 4.44 -2.34
N PRO A 113 -16.26 5.34 -3.34
CA PRO A 113 -16.14 4.93 -4.73
C PRO A 113 -14.74 4.36 -5.03
N PRO A 114 -14.60 3.41 -5.97
CA PRO A 114 -13.32 2.80 -6.28
C PRO A 114 -12.30 3.85 -6.73
N LEU A 115 -11.20 3.98 -5.99
CA LEU A 115 -10.13 4.91 -6.35
C LEU A 115 -9.51 4.52 -7.71
N THR A 116 -9.36 5.51 -8.58
CA THR A 116 -8.72 5.39 -9.90
C THR A 116 -7.54 6.35 -10.01
N TRP A 117 -6.64 6.11 -10.95
CA TRP A 117 -5.51 7.00 -11.21
C TRP A 117 -5.94 8.43 -11.57
N GLN A 118 -7.01 8.57 -12.36
CA GLN A 118 -7.54 9.86 -12.77
C GLN A 118 -8.07 10.66 -11.57
N ALA A 119 -8.73 10.00 -10.62
CA ALA A 119 -9.26 10.62 -9.41
C ALA A 119 -8.16 11.16 -8.47
N LEU A 120 -6.93 10.63 -8.53
CA LEU A 120 -5.79 11.16 -7.75
C LEU A 120 -5.28 12.51 -8.27
N GLY A 121 -5.50 12.82 -9.56
CA GLY A 121 -5.05 14.08 -10.16
C GLY A 121 -5.99 15.26 -9.91
N THR A 122 -7.22 14.99 -9.47
CA THR A 122 -8.26 15.99 -9.22
C THR A 122 -8.31 16.42 -7.75
N VAL A 123 -7.17 16.48 -7.06
CA VAL A 123 -7.12 17.03 -5.69
C VAL A 123 -7.51 18.50 -5.76
N THR A 124 -8.80 18.80 -5.62
CA THR A 124 -9.27 20.11 -5.22
C THR A 124 -8.94 20.26 -3.75
N PRO A 125 -8.00 21.15 -3.38
CA PRO A 125 -7.79 21.47 -1.98
C PRO A 125 -9.07 22.11 -1.41
N PRO A 126 -9.35 21.90 -0.10
CA PRO A 126 -10.45 22.57 0.58
C PRO A 126 -10.28 24.10 0.62
#